data_AF-X1PE87-F1
#
_entry.id   AF-X1PE87-F1
#
_cell.length_a   1.000
_cell.length_b   1.000
_cell.length_c   1.000
_cell.angle_alpha   90.00
_cell.angle_beta   90.00
_cell.angle_gamma   90.00
#
_symmetry.space_group_name_H-M   'P 1'
#
loop_
_entity.id
_entity.type
_entity.pdbx_description
1 polymer ?
#
loop_
_entity_poly.entity_id
_entity_poly.type
_entity_poly.pdbx_seq_one_letter_code
_entity_poly.pdbx_strand_id
1 'polypeptide(L)'
;QPTEVVLKTKHSLSSVTRYFENFIKVVYLHDEGFSIVKIRHLTGTSEKVVGEYLTLYAHYRENEDYTERLEEIKGYLSSKKRGLL
;
A
#
# COMPACT_ATOMS: atom_id res chain seq x y z
N GLN A 1 1.61 -15.54 2.21
CA GLN A 1 1.70 -15.66 0.74
C GLN A 1 0.44 -15.09 0.09
N PRO A 2 0.52 -14.47 -1.09
CA PRO A 2 -0.63 -13.86 -1.81
C PRO A 2 -1.76 -14.84 -2.15
N THR A 3 -1.49 -16.14 -2.07
CA THR A 3 -2.38 -17.26 -2.43
C THR A 3 -3.64 -17.35 -1.57
N GLU A 4 -3.58 -17.11 -0.26
CA GLU A 4 -4.79 -17.14 0.58
C GLU A 4 -5.77 -16.01 0.25
N VAL A 5 -5.24 -14.82 -0.05
CA VAL A 5 -6.07 -13.66 -0.43
C VAL A 5 -6.76 -13.94 -1.76
N VAL A 6 -6.03 -14.47 -2.75
CA VAL A 6 -6.60 -14.91 -4.04
C VAL A 6 -7.75 -15.90 -3.85
N LEU A 7 -7.57 -16.91 -3.00
CA LEU A 7 -8.59 -17.92 -2.70
C LEU A 7 -9.83 -17.32 -2.01
N LYS A 8 -9.61 -16.40 -1.05
CA LYS A 8 -10.68 -15.77 -0.26
C LYS A 8 -11.45 -14.70 -1.04
N THR A 9 -10.78 -13.95 -1.91
CA THR A 9 -11.39 -12.81 -2.63
C THR A 9 -11.78 -13.12 -4.08
N LYS A 10 -11.50 -14.34 -4.57
CA LYS A 10 -11.72 -14.75 -5.98
C LYS A 10 -11.08 -13.80 -7.01
N HIS A 11 -10.05 -13.07 -6.61
CA HIS A 11 -9.32 -12.15 -7.49
C HIS A 11 -8.16 -12.87 -8.18
N SER A 12 -7.77 -12.41 -9.37
CA SER A 12 -6.53 -12.89 -9.97
C SER A 12 -5.33 -12.52 -9.11
N LEU A 13 -4.27 -13.34 -9.16
CA LEU A 13 -3.01 -13.04 -8.50
C LEU A 13 -2.46 -11.67 -8.93
N SER A 14 -2.59 -11.33 -10.22
CA SER A 14 -2.21 -10.02 -10.76
C SER A 14 -2.97 -8.87 -10.11
N SER A 15 -4.27 -9.06 -9.81
CA SER A 15 -5.08 -8.04 -9.14
C SER A 15 -4.63 -7.85 -7.68
N VAL A 16 -4.35 -8.96 -6.97
CA VAL A 16 -3.85 -8.92 -5.59
C VAL A 16 -2.48 -8.24 -5.51
N THR A 17 -1.56 -8.56 -6.42
CA THR A 17 -0.26 -7.89 -6.51
C THR A 17 -0.41 -6.40 -6.75
N ARG A 18 -1.29 -6.00 -7.69
CA ARG A 18 -1.56 -4.58 -7.97
C ARG A 18 -2.10 -3.83 -6.75
N TYR A 19 -3.01 -4.46 -5.98
CA TYR A 19 -3.51 -3.85 -4.74
C TYR A 19 -2.40 -3.66 -3.71
N PHE A 20 -1.53 -4.66 -3.55
CA PHE A 20 -0.36 -4.54 -2.69
C PHE A 20 0.56 -3.39 -3.13
N GLU A 21 0.93 -3.32 -4.40
CA GLU A 21 1.81 -2.27 -4.91
C GLU A 21 1.21 -0.87 -4.76
N ASN A 22 -0.10 -0.73 -5.01
CA ASN A 22 -0.79 0.54 -4.85
C ASN A 22 -0.89 0.95 -3.38
N PHE A 23 -1.20 0.02 -2.48
CA PHE A 23 -1.23 0.28 -1.04
C PHE A 23 0.11 0.81 -0.55
N ILE A 24 1.19 0.13 -0.91
CA ILE A 24 2.56 0.50 -0.55
C ILE A 24 2.91 1.92 -1.05
N LYS A 25 2.61 2.24 -2.32
CA LYS A 25 2.85 3.58 -2.88
C LYS A 25 2.03 4.67 -2.20
N VAL A 26 0.75 4.39 -1.90
CA VAL A 26 -0.14 5.34 -1.23
C VAL A 26 0.38 5.67 0.17
N VAL A 27 0.74 4.65 0.95
CA VAL A 27 1.30 4.82 2.30
C VAL A 27 2.60 5.64 2.27
N TYR A 28 3.50 5.32 1.34
CA TYR A 28 4.74 6.07 1.18
C TYR A 28 4.51 7.55 0.90
N LEU A 29 3.73 7.86 -0.14
CA LEU A 29 3.48 9.24 -0.54
C LEU A 29 2.76 10.02 0.56
N HIS A 30 1.87 9.38 1.31
CA HIS A 30 1.22 9.98 2.47
C HIS A 30 2.23 10.33 3.58
N ASP A 31 3.15 9.41 3.90
CA ASP A 31 4.19 9.66 4.90
C ASP A 31 5.19 10.74 4.47
N GLU A 32 5.41 10.92 3.17
CA GLU A 32 6.16 12.04 2.59
C GLU A 32 5.35 13.36 2.55
N GLY A 33 4.12 13.38 3.07
CA GLY A 33 3.29 14.59 3.20
C GLY A 33 2.50 14.99 1.95
N PHE A 34 2.32 14.09 0.98
CA PHE A 34 1.55 14.38 -0.23
C PHE A 34 0.03 14.39 0.09
N SER A 35 -0.71 15.32 -0.51
CA SER A 35 -2.17 15.36 -0.37
C SER A 35 -2.83 14.19 -1.10
N ILE A 36 -4.04 13.80 -0.66
CA ILE A 36 -4.84 12.73 -1.30
C ILE A 36 -4.99 12.96 -2.81
N VAL A 37 -5.25 14.21 -3.22
CA VAL A 37 -5.38 14.61 -4.63
C VAL A 37 -4.08 14.36 -5.42
N LYS A 38 -2.93 14.62 -4.81
CA LYS A 38 -1.63 14.38 -5.46
C LYS A 38 -1.31 12.88 -5.50
N ILE A 39 -1.62 12.16 -4.43
CA ILE A 39 -1.44 10.71 -4.35
C ILE A 39 -2.24 10.02 -5.45
N ARG A 40 -3.56 10.29 -5.56
CA ARG A 40 -4.40 9.67 -6.61
C ARG A 40 -3.87 9.90 -8.02
N HIS A 41 -3.26 11.06 -8.26
CA HIS A 41 -2.74 11.43 -9.56
C HIS A 41 -1.48 10.61 -9.88
N LEU A 42 -0.59 10.45 -8.90
CA LEU A 42 0.65 9.69 -9.03
C LEU A 42 0.43 8.16 -9.10
N THR A 43 -0.61 7.65 -8.44
CA THR A 43 -0.88 6.20 -8.35
C THR A 43 -1.92 5.71 -9.35
N GLY A 44 -2.69 6.61 -9.97
CA GLY A 44 -3.82 6.25 -10.83
C GLY A 44 -4.98 5.60 -10.08
N THR A 45 -5.05 5.72 -8.74
CA THR A 45 -6.13 5.19 -7.91
C THR A 45 -7.25 6.21 -7.71
N SER A 46 -8.46 5.78 -7.37
CA SER A 46 -9.53 6.72 -7.00
C SER A 46 -9.30 7.31 -5.61
N GLU A 47 -9.86 8.50 -5.32
CA GLU A 47 -9.78 9.10 -3.97
C GLU A 47 -10.37 8.19 -2.90
N LYS A 48 -11.47 7.51 -3.21
CA LYS A 48 -12.09 6.53 -2.33
C LYS A 48 -11.09 5.44 -1.92
N VAL A 49 -10.40 4.83 -2.90
CA VAL A 49 -9.43 3.76 -2.62
C VAL A 49 -8.22 4.29 -1.85
N VAL A 50 -7.75 5.51 -2.16
CA VAL A 50 -6.69 6.15 -1.36
C VAL A 50 -7.14 6.30 0.10
N GLY A 51 -8.36 6.81 0.34
CA GLY A 51 -8.92 6.95 1.68
C GLY A 51 -9.06 5.62 2.43
N GLU A 52 -9.51 4.57 1.76
CA GLU A 52 -9.59 3.21 2.33
C GLU A 52 -8.22 2.70 2.75
N TYR A 53 -7.18 2.90 1.93
CA TYR A 53 -5.81 2.51 2.26
C TYR A 53 -5.25 3.30 3.44
N LEU A 54 -5.47 4.61 3.50
CA LEU A 54 -4.99 5.42 4.61
C LEU A 54 -5.72 5.11 5.92
N THR A 55 -7.01 4.79 5.86
CA THR A 55 -7.78 4.34 7.02
C THR A 55 -7.24 3.02 7.55
N LEU A 56 -6.99 2.05 6.65
CA LEU A 56 -6.41 0.76 7.01
C LEU A 56 -5.01 0.94 7.63
N TYR A 57 -4.19 1.80 7.04
CA TYR A 57 -2.85 2.06 7.53
C TYR A 57 -2.84 2.73 8.90
N ALA A 58 -3.69 3.72 9.13
CA ALA A 58 -3.83 4.38 10.42
C ALA A 58 -4.26 3.38 11.51
N HIS A 59 -5.25 2.53 11.21
CA HIS A 59 -5.75 1.51 12.14
C HIS A 59 -4.65 0.56 12.63
N TYR A 60 -3.78 0.08 11.72
CA TYR A 60 -2.70 -0.84 12.09
C TYR A 60 -1.43 -0.15 12.60
N ARG A 61 -1.21 1.13 12.29
CA ARG A 61 -0.09 1.89 12.86
C ARG A 61 -0.21 2.06 14.38
N GLU A 62 -1.43 2.12 14.89
CA GLU A 62 -1.71 2.22 16.33
C GLU A 62 -1.57 0.88 17.07
N ASN A 63 -1.37 -0.23 16.35
CA ASN A 63 -1.23 -1.55 16.93
C ASN A 63 0.24 -2.02 16.90
N GLU A 64 0.85 -2.14 18.07
CA GLU A 64 2.26 -2.51 18.23
C GLU A 64 2.60 -3.88 17.60
N ASP A 65 1.66 -4.83 17.56
CA ASP A 65 1.83 -6.16 16.96
C ASP A 65 2.14 -6.09 15.45
N TYR A 66 1.81 -4.97 14.80
CA TYR A 66 1.99 -4.76 13.36
C TYR A 66 3.21 -3.91 13.01
N THR A 67 3.96 -3.41 14.00
CA THR A 67 5.11 -2.52 13.79
C THR A 67 6.13 -3.14 12.81
N GLU A 68 6.55 -4.38 13.05
CA GLU A 68 7.53 -5.08 12.20
C GLU A 68 7.03 -5.20 10.75
N ARG A 69 5.76 -5.55 10.57
CA ARG A 69 5.16 -5.69 9.23
C ARG A 69 5.06 -4.37 8.49
N LEU A 70 4.78 -3.28 9.18
CA LEU A 70 4.75 -1.95 8.59
C LEU A 70 6.16 -1.50 8.16
N GLU A 71 7.20 -1.85 8.93
CA GLU A 71 8.59 -1.58 8.54
C GLU A 71 9.03 -2.45 7.35
N GLU A 72 8.64 -3.72 7.28
CA GLU A 72 8.84 -4.57 6.08
C GLU A 72 8.24 -3.92 4.82
N ILE A 73 7.00 -3.42 4.93
CA ILE A 73 6.29 -2.73 3.85
C ILE A 73 7.03 -1.48 3.38
N LYS A 74 7.54 -0.67 4.32
CA LYS A 74 8.37 0.51 3.98
C LYS A 74 9.69 0.12 3.33
N GLY A 75 10.35 -0.94 3.80
CA GLY A 75 11.58 -1.48 3.22
C GLY A 75 11.42 -1.96 1.77
N TYR A 76 10.24 -2.45 1.41
CA TYR A 76 9.92 -2.88 0.03
C TYR A 76 10.03 -1.72 -0.97
N LEU A 77 9.65 -0.49 -0.59
CA LEU A 77 9.78 0.70 -1.44
C LEU A 77 11.23 1.09 -1.67
N SER A 78 12.05 1.11 -0.61
CA SER A 78 13.48 1.43 -0.72
C SER A 78 14.21 0.47 -1.65
N SER A 79 13.84 -0.81 -1.61
CA SER A 79 14.40 -1.84 -2.49
C SER A 79 13.98 -1.66 -3.95
N LYS A 80 12.74 -1.22 -4.21
CA LYS A 80 12.22 -0.96 -5.56
C LYS A 80 12.68 0.39 -6.12
N LYS A 81 12.95 1.39 -5.27
CA LYS A 81 13.53 2.70 -5.64
C LYS A 81 14.90 2.56 -6.31
N ARG A 82 15.66 1.51 -5.96
CA ARG A 82 16.92 1.13 -6.61
C ARG A 82 16.78 0.53 -8.02
N GLY A 83 15.58 0.14 -8.44
CA GLY A 83 15.29 -0.33 -9.80
C GLY A 83 14.49 0.66 -10.64
N LEU A 84 14.17 1.84 -10.09
CA LEU A 84 13.40 2.90 -10.74
C LEU A 84 14.22 4.18 -10.96
N LEU A 85 15.47 4.21 -10.45
CA LEU A 85 16.50 5.20 -10.70
C LEU A 85 17.64 4.55 -11.47
#